data_AF-A0AA38XTW9-F1
#
_entry.id   AF-A0AA38XTW9-F1
#
_cell.length_a   1.000
_cell.length_b   1.000
_cell.length_c   1.000
_cell.angle_alpha   90.00
_cell.angle_beta   90.00
_cell.angle_gamma   90.00
#
_symmetry.space_group_name_H-M   'P 1'
#
loop_
_entity.id
_entity.type
_entity.pdbx_description
1 polymer ?
#
loop_
_entity_poly.entity_id
_entity_poly.type
_entity_poly.pdbx_seq_one_letter_code
_entity_poly.pdbx_strand_id
1 'polypeptide(L)'
;MTAAVGLFLRLGLPEPWVASAHPDCLPKGGIVVYGAAGAVGAYAVQLARRAGIHPIIAVAGRGIPFVQGLLDSSKGDVVVDYRKGNEAVVEGLRGAVPAGKQLEFAFDAVSEAAKSSAENICKVLAPNGHITTVLPMKDDPSIPASVDMSLTLVGTVFNQDKDFGYAWFRLFEQGLKDGWLKAHPYEVMPGGLNGIQQALSNLKEGKASATKYVFRIAETERLSK
;
A
#
# COMPACT_ATOMS: atom_id res chain seq x y z
N MET A 1 -7.28 1.17 7.06
CA MET A 1 -6.59 1.00 8.36
C MET A 1 -5.20 0.38 8.23
N THR A 2 -5.03 -0.81 7.65
CA THR A 2 -3.68 -1.43 7.45
C THR A 2 -2.65 -0.46 6.87
N ALA A 3 -3.00 0.28 5.82
CA ALA A 3 -2.14 1.29 5.21
C ALA A 3 -1.72 2.41 6.19
N ALA A 4 -2.64 2.89 7.03
CA ALA A 4 -2.33 3.92 8.02
C ALA A 4 -1.40 3.39 9.12
N VAL A 5 -1.65 2.17 9.61
CA VAL A 5 -0.75 1.51 10.58
C VAL A 5 0.65 1.39 9.99
N GLY A 6 0.78 0.89 8.76
CA GLY A 6 2.10 0.71 8.15
C GLY A 6 2.81 2.03 7.88
N LEU A 7 2.14 3.03 7.30
CA LEU A 7 2.77 4.31 6.99
C LEU A 7 3.15 5.09 8.24
N PHE A 8 2.23 5.24 9.18
CA PHE A 8 2.39 6.23 10.25
C PHE A 8 2.90 5.60 11.54
N LEU A 9 2.40 4.42 11.94
CA LEU A 9 2.87 3.76 13.17
C LEU A 9 4.13 2.91 12.97
N ARG A 10 4.29 2.27 11.81
CA ARG A 10 5.41 1.34 11.59
C ARG A 10 6.59 2.01 10.92
N LEU A 11 6.36 2.78 9.85
CA LEU A 11 7.42 3.56 9.21
C LEU A 11 7.69 4.90 9.91
N GLY A 12 6.82 5.34 10.83
CA GLY A 12 7.00 6.62 11.54
C GLY A 12 6.89 7.85 10.64
N LEU A 13 6.28 7.72 9.45
CA LEU A 13 6.07 8.85 8.57
C LEU A 13 5.07 9.83 9.20
N PRO A 14 5.17 11.13 8.93
CA PRO A 14 4.29 12.11 9.55
C PRO A 14 2.85 11.93 9.04
N GLU A 15 1.89 11.86 9.95
CA GLU A 15 0.46 11.92 9.61
C GLU A 15 0.12 13.25 8.92
N PRO A 16 -0.99 13.35 8.17
CA PRO A 16 -1.32 14.55 7.40
C PRO A 16 -1.32 15.86 8.20
N TRP A 17 -1.78 15.85 9.45
CA TRP A 17 -1.76 17.04 10.30
C TRP A 17 -0.36 17.39 10.82
N VAL A 18 0.50 16.40 11.05
CA VAL A 18 1.90 16.60 11.43
C VAL A 18 2.69 17.13 10.24
N ALA A 19 2.53 16.49 9.07
CA ALA A 19 3.18 16.89 7.84
C ALA A 19 2.82 18.33 7.42
N SER A 20 1.57 18.73 7.62
CA SER A 20 1.14 20.10 7.35
C SER A 20 1.79 21.13 8.28
N ALA A 21 2.07 20.77 9.53
CA ALA A 21 2.72 21.66 10.50
C ALA A 21 4.25 21.64 10.36
N HIS A 22 4.82 20.52 9.93
CA HIS A 22 6.26 20.26 9.84
C HIS A 22 6.64 19.63 8.49
N PRO A 23 6.51 20.38 7.37
CA PRO A 23 6.80 19.87 6.03
C PRO A 23 8.27 19.47 5.85
N ASP A 24 9.16 20.00 6.68
CA ASP A 24 10.58 19.66 6.64
C ASP A 24 10.87 18.20 7.02
N CYS A 25 9.98 17.57 7.80
CA CYS A 25 10.05 16.17 8.21
C CYS A 25 9.62 15.18 7.12
N LEU A 26 9.13 15.66 5.97
CA LEU A 26 8.75 14.78 4.86
C LEU A 26 9.98 14.08 4.25
N PRO A 27 9.86 12.80 3.87
CA PRO A 27 10.99 12.03 3.35
C PRO A 27 11.42 12.58 1.99
N LYS A 28 12.65 13.09 1.90
CA LYS A 28 13.12 13.82 0.71
C LYS A 28 13.37 12.91 -0.49
N GLY A 29 13.63 11.63 -0.26
CA GLY A 29 13.74 10.61 -1.32
C GLY A 29 12.41 9.99 -1.74
N GLY A 30 11.30 10.39 -1.11
CA GLY A 30 9.99 9.80 -1.35
C GLY A 30 9.78 8.47 -0.63
N ILE A 31 8.83 7.69 -1.14
CA ILE A 31 8.46 6.39 -0.59
C ILE A 31 8.16 5.40 -1.73
N VAL A 32 8.62 4.15 -1.57
CA VAL A 32 8.16 3.05 -2.42
C VAL A 32 6.88 2.45 -1.88
N VAL A 33 5.87 2.27 -2.73
CA VAL A 33 4.66 1.48 -2.41
C VAL A 33 4.59 0.29 -3.35
N TYR A 34 5.03 -0.87 -2.89
CA TYR A 34 5.01 -2.11 -3.68
C TYR A 34 3.65 -2.77 -3.60
N GLY A 35 3.06 -3.13 -4.75
CA GLY A 35 1.68 -3.65 -4.80
C GLY A 35 0.62 -2.54 -4.75
N ALA A 36 0.93 -1.36 -5.31
CA ALA A 36 0.07 -0.18 -5.27
C ALA A 36 -1.32 -0.37 -5.89
N ALA A 37 -1.48 -1.34 -6.80
CA ALA A 37 -2.78 -1.66 -7.39
C ALA A 37 -3.66 -2.57 -6.50
N GLY A 38 -3.10 -3.17 -5.44
CA GLY A 38 -3.88 -3.93 -4.46
C GLY A 38 -4.60 -3.01 -3.49
N ALA A 39 -5.61 -3.53 -2.76
CA ALA A 39 -6.41 -2.71 -1.85
C ALA A 39 -5.56 -1.97 -0.79
N VAL A 40 -4.60 -2.65 -0.15
CA VAL A 40 -3.74 -2.03 0.87
C VAL A 40 -2.83 -0.97 0.25
N GLY A 41 -2.12 -1.31 -0.84
CA GLY A 41 -1.23 -0.39 -1.54
C GLY A 41 -1.95 0.84 -2.08
N ALA A 42 -3.15 0.68 -2.63
CA ALA A 42 -3.95 1.80 -3.15
C ALA A 42 -4.32 2.81 -2.06
N TYR A 43 -4.68 2.32 -0.86
CA TYR A 43 -4.91 3.20 0.29
C TYR A 43 -3.60 3.79 0.83
N ALA A 44 -2.47 3.07 0.77
CA ALA A 44 -1.17 3.63 1.13
C ALA A 44 -0.80 4.81 0.22
N VAL A 45 -1.00 4.69 -1.10
CA VAL A 45 -0.80 5.80 -2.05
C VAL A 45 -1.70 6.99 -1.71
N GLN A 46 -3.00 6.78 -1.49
CA GLN A 46 -3.93 7.86 -1.14
C GLN A 46 -3.54 8.57 0.17
N LEU A 47 -3.11 7.81 1.18
CA LEU A 47 -2.73 8.35 2.48
C LEU A 47 -1.37 9.06 2.44
N ALA A 48 -0.39 8.53 1.70
CA ALA A 48 0.89 9.20 1.48
C ALA A 48 0.68 10.54 0.77
N ARG A 49 -0.15 10.56 -0.29
CA ARG A 49 -0.54 11.78 -0.99
C ARG A 49 -1.26 12.76 -0.05
N ARG A 50 -2.17 12.28 0.78
CA ARG A 50 -2.87 13.11 1.78
C ARG A 50 -1.91 13.71 2.79
N ALA A 51 -0.82 13.02 3.12
CA ALA A 51 0.25 13.51 3.97
C ALA A 51 1.28 14.38 3.24
N GLY A 52 1.12 14.63 1.93
CA GLY A 52 2.07 15.41 1.14
C GLY A 52 3.40 14.70 0.89
N ILE A 53 3.46 13.38 1.09
CA ILE A 53 4.66 12.57 0.88
C ILE A 53 4.84 12.32 -0.61
N HIS A 54 5.90 12.88 -1.18
CA HIS A 54 6.26 12.77 -2.58
C HIS A 54 7.80 12.73 -2.74
N PRO A 55 8.34 12.07 -3.78
CA PRO A 55 7.61 11.28 -4.77
C PRO A 55 7.07 9.96 -4.19
N ILE A 56 5.91 9.53 -4.66
CA ILE A 56 5.37 8.18 -4.46
C ILE A 56 5.82 7.33 -5.64
N ILE A 57 6.67 6.35 -5.35
CA ILE A 57 7.20 5.41 -6.34
C ILE A 57 6.37 4.12 -6.24
N ALA A 58 5.28 4.07 -6.99
CA ALA A 58 4.32 2.99 -6.94
C ALA A 58 4.77 1.80 -7.82
N VAL A 59 4.72 0.58 -7.31
CA VAL A 59 4.98 -0.63 -8.12
C VAL A 59 3.68 -1.38 -8.37
N ALA A 60 3.35 -1.57 -9.65
CA ALA A 60 2.10 -2.20 -10.08
C ALA A 60 2.29 -2.98 -11.39
N GLY A 61 1.27 -3.77 -11.77
CA GLY A 61 1.27 -4.56 -13.00
C GLY A 61 0.07 -4.19 -13.87
N ARG A 62 -0.84 -5.12 -14.14
CA ARG A 62 -2.06 -4.85 -14.93
C ARG A 62 -2.90 -3.67 -14.41
N GLY A 63 -2.84 -3.38 -13.11
CA GLY A 63 -3.57 -2.27 -12.48
C GLY A 63 -2.91 -0.89 -12.62
N ILE A 64 -1.87 -0.72 -13.44
CA ILE A 64 -1.22 0.59 -13.66
C ILE A 64 -2.21 1.71 -14.01
N PRO A 65 -3.18 1.54 -14.94
CA PRO A 65 -4.13 2.62 -15.27
C PRO A 65 -4.93 3.11 -14.05
N PHE A 66 -5.28 2.21 -13.14
CA PHE A 66 -5.93 2.56 -11.88
C PHE A 66 -5.00 3.35 -10.95
N VAL A 67 -3.75 2.86 -10.78
CA VAL A 67 -2.77 3.51 -9.90
C VAL A 67 -2.41 4.91 -10.41
N GLN A 68 -2.29 5.10 -11.72
CA GLN A 68 -2.03 6.42 -12.32
C GLN A 68 -3.08 7.45 -11.93
N GLY A 69 -4.34 7.04 -11.76
CA GLY A 69 -5.43 7.93 -11.29
C GLY A 69 -5.32 8.34 -9.82
N LEU A 70 -4.42 7.73 -9.04
CA LEU A 70 -4.16 8.08 -7.63
C LEU A 70 -2.95 9.01 -7.45
N LEU A 71 -2.05 9.06 -8.44
CA LEU A 71 -0.77 9.74 -8.35
C LEU A 71 -0.82 11.18 -8.86
N ASP A 72 0.16 11.97 -8.46
CA ASP A 72 0.39 13.32 -8.96
C ASP A 72 1.76 13.43 -9.62
N SER A 73 1.81 13.26 -10.94
CA SER A 73 3.07 13.29 -11.71
C SER A 73 3.80 14.63 -11.62
N SER A 74 3.10 15.73 -11.32
CA SER A 74 3.74 17.05 -11.11
C SER A 74 4.59 17.10 -9.84
N LYS A 75 4.39 16.15 -8.92
CA LYS A 75 5.16 15.98 -7.68
C LYS A 75 6.26 14.92 -7.80
N GLY A 76 6.48 14.38 -8.99
CA GLY A 76 7.44 13.32 -9.24
C GLY A 76 6.91 11.91 -8.94
N ASP A 77 5.61 11.76 -8.69
CA ASP A 77 5.01 10.43 -8.53
C ASP A 77 5.10 9.63 -9.83
N VAL A 78 5.43 8.35 -9.71
CA VAL A 78 5.60 7.46 -10.85
C VAL A 78 5.08 6.07 -10.57
N VAL A 79 4.81 5.31 -11.64
CA VAL A 79 4.50 3.88 -11.56
C VAL A 79 5.58 3.08 -12.27
N VAL A 80 6.13 2.08 -11.57
CA VAL A 80 7.09 1.10 -12.09
C VAL A 80 6.35 -0.22 -12.34
N ASP A 81 6.49 -0.77 -13.55
CA ASP A 81 5.83 -2.01 -13.96
C ASP A 81 6.66 -3.23 -13.56
N TYR A 82 6.22 -3.98 -12.55
CA TYR A 82 6.93 -5.19 -12.11
C TYR A 82 6.94 -6.32 -13.15
N ARG A 83 6.07 -6.26 -14.16
CA ARG A 83 5.99 -7.28 -15.22
C ARG A 83 7.15 -7.17 -16.21
N LYS A 84 7.93 -6.08 -16.15
CA LYS A 84 9.15 -5.89 -16.96
C LYS A 84 10.38 -6.62 -16.40
N GLY A 85 10.23 -7.31 -15.26
CA GLY A 85 11.29 -8.07 -14.61
C GLY A 85 12.01 -7.29 -13.51
N ASN A 86 12.68 -8.02 -12.62
CA ASN A 86 13.27 -7.48 -11.40
C ASN A 86 14.32 -6.39 -11.66
N GLU A 87 15.19 -6.56 -12.66
CA GLU A 87 16.20 -5.55 -13.02
C GLU A 87 15.55 -4.22 -13.44
N ALA A 88 14.52 -4.28 -14.30
CA ALA A 88 13.78 -3.09 -14.72
C ALA A 88 13.06 -2.41 -13.55
N VAL A 89 12.60 -3.19 -12.56
CA VAL A 89 12.03 -2.64 -11.33
C VAL A 89 13.10 -1.90 -10.54
N VAL A 90 14.24 -2.53 -10.26
CA VAL A 90 15.34 -1.94 -9.49
C VAL A 90 15.82 -0.65 -10.13
N GLU A 91 16.01 -0.64 -11.45
CA GLU A 91 16.41 0.57 -12.18
C GLU A 91 15.31 1.63 -12.18
N GLY A 92 14.05 1.24 -12.34
CA GLY A 92 12.91 2.15 -12.24
C GLY A 92 12.77 2.80 -10.86
N LEU A 93 12.99 2.02 -9.79
CA LEU A 93 13.00 2.52 -8.42
C LEU A 93 14.17 3.50 -8.22
N ARG A 94 15.39 3.11 -8.63
CA ARG A 94 16.60 3.94 -8.50
C ARG A 94 16.48 5.26 -9.25
N GLY A 95 15.99 5.22 -10.49
CA GLY A 95 15.81 6.41 -11.33
C GLY A 95 14.70 7.35 -10.88
N ALA A 96 13.75 6.86 -10.07
CA ALA A 96 12.67 7.68 -9.52
C ALA A 96 13.06 8.44 -8.24
N VAL A 97 14.18 8.09 -7.60
CA VAL A 97 14.68 8.82 -6.43
C VAL A 97 15.25 10.17 -6.88
N PRO A 98 14.85 11.29 -6.26
CA PRO A 98 15.39 12.61 -6.59
C PRO A 98 16.92 12.67 -6.43
N ALA A 99 17.58 13.39 -7.34
CA ALA A 99 19.04 13.51 -7.34
C ALA A 99 19.57 14.05 -5.99
N GLY A 100 20.60 13.39 -5.45
CA GLY A 100 21.21 13.75 -4.17
C GLY A 100 20.37 13.39 -2.93
N LYS A 101 19.27 12.65 -3.09
CA LYS A 101 18.45 12.10 -2.00
C LYS A 101 18.65 10.59 -1.90
N GLN A 102 18.25 10.03 -0.75
CA GLN A 102 18.27 8.60 -0.50
C GLN A 102 16.84 8.10 -0.31
N LEU A 103 16.54 6.91 -0.80
CA LEU A 103 15.27 6.25 -0.54
C LEU A 103 15.34 5.59 0.83
N GLU A 104 14.65 6.16 1.80
CA GLU A 104 14.71 5.69 3.20
C GLU A 104 13.49 4.87 3.61
N PHE A 105 12.39 4.93 2.87
CA PHE A 105 11.11 4.34 3.28
C PHE A 105 10.47 3.50 2.18
N ALA A 106 9.97 2.33 2.58
CA ALA A 106 9.22 1.45 1.71
C ALA A 106 8.04 0.78 2.42
N PHE A 107 6.89 0.78 1.74
CA PHE A 107 5.71 0.02 2.13
C PHE A 107 5.55 -1.14 1.15
N ASP A 108 5.77 -2.37 1.62
CA ASP A 108 5.53 -3.57 0.83
C ASP A 108 4.14 -4.14 1.15
N ALA A 109 3.18 -3.93 0.24
CA ALA A 109 1.83 -4.47 0.34
C ALA A 109 1.67 -5.85 -0.34
N VAL A 110 2.77 -6.47 -0.78
CA VAL A 110 2.82 -7.82 -1.36
C VAL A 110 3.42 -8.80 -0.37
N SER A 111 4.65 -8.52 0.11
CA SER A 111 5.34 -9.28 1.16
C SER A 111 5.45 -10.78 0.89
N GLU A 112 5.73 -11.16 -0.36
CA GLU A 112 5.90 -12.54 -0.76
C GLU A 112 7.29 -12.73 -1.38
N ALA A 113 8.12 -13.58 -0.78
CA ALA A 113 9.47 -13.86 -1.25
C ALA A 113 9.49 -14.33 -2.72
N ALA A 114 8.52 -15.17 -3.12
CA ALA A 114 8.36 -15.63 -4.49
C ALA A 114 8.05 -14.51 -5.51
N LYS A 115 7.73 -13.31 -5.05
CA LYS A 115 7.45 -12.13 -5.88
C LYS A 115 8.56 -11.07 -5.82
N SER A 116 9.69 -11.38 -5.17
CA SER A 116 10.90 -10.53 -5.06
C SER A 116 10.64 -9.09 -4.59
N SER A 117 9.54 -8.82 -3.89
CA SER A 117 9.17 -7.44 -3.52
C SER A 117 10.20 -6.82 -2.58
N ALA A 118 10.49 -7.49 -1.45
CA ALA A 118 11.51 -7.06 -0.50
C ALA A 118 12.91 -6.99 -1.12
N GLU A 119 13.29 -7.99 -1.93
CA GLU A 119 14.58 -8.03 -2.63
C GLU A 119 14.77 -6.82 -3.56
N ASN A 120 13.78 -6.53 -4.40
CA ASN A 120 13.85 -5.40 -5.34
C ASN A 120 13.92 -4.06 -4.60
N ILE A 121 13.18 -3.91 -3.50
CA ILE A 121 13.21 -2.72 -2.64
C ILE A 121 14.60 -2.57 -2.02
N CYS A 122 15.13 -3.61 -1.37
CA CYS A 122 16.37 -3.53 -0.59
C CYS A 122 17.63 -3.30 -1.45
N LYS A 123 17.58 -3.57 -2.76
CA LYS A 123 18.64 -3.19 -3.72
C LYS A 123 18.77 -1.67 -3.96
N VAL A 124 17.77 -0.90 -3.56
CA VAL A 124 17.70 0.56 -3.78
C VAL A 124 17.54 1.33 -2.47
N LEU A 125 16.92 0.72 -1.47
CA LEU A 125 16.74 1.30 -0.14
C LEU A 125 18.09 1.65 0.50
N ALA A 126 18.14 2.77 1.21
CA ALA A 126 19.31 3.19 1.97
C ALA A 126 19.71 2.09 2.98
N PRO A 127 21.01 1.95 3.34
CA PRO A 127 21.46 0.91 4.25
C PRO A 127 20.71 0.87 5.58
N ASN A 128 20.34 2.02 6.14
CA ASN A 128 19.55 2.16 7.38
C ASN A 128 18.09 2.58 7.09
N GLY A 129 17.59 2.22 5.91
CA GLY A 129 16.21 2.51 5.55
C GLY A 129 15.22 1.63 6.33
N HIS A 130 13.95 1.98 6.21
CA HIS A 130 12.84 1.37 6.90
C HIS A 130 11.89 0.75 5.87
N ILE A 131 11.57 -0.52 6.07
CA ILE A 131 10.57 -1.23 5.29
C ILE A 131 9.49 -1.77 6.22
N THR A 132 8.23 -1.65 5.81
CA THR A 132 7.13 -2.35 6.48
C THR A 132 6.48 -3.34 5.53
N THR A 133 6.22 -4.55 6.02
CA THR A 133 5.62 -5.65 5.28
C THR A 133 4.25 -6.01 5.85
N VAL A 134 3.35 -6.52 5.02
CA VAL A 134 2.00 -6.95 5.43
C VAL A 134 1.89 -8.45 5.68
N LEU A 135 2.95 -9.22 5.41
CA LEU A 135 3.10 -10.63 5.73
C LEU A 135 4.44 -10.86 6.44
N PRO A 136 4.56 -11.90 7.28
CA PRO A 136 5.83 -12.23 7.93
C PRO A 136 6.95 -12.50 6.92
N MET A 137 8.05 -11.75 7.03
CA MET A 137 9.27 -11.90 6.23
C MET A 137 10.50 -12.09 7.13
N LYS A 138 10.28 -12.64 8.32
CA LYS A 138 11.35 -12.87 9.29
C LYS A 138 12.40 -13.80 8.68
N ASP A 139 13.67 -13.45 8.86
CA ASP A 139 14.82 -14.21 8.38
C ASP A 139 14.90 -14.33 6.84
N ASP A 140 14.17 -13.48 6.10
CA ASP A 140 14.29 -13.41 4.64
C ASP A 140 15.68 -12.84 4.28
N PRO A 141 16.53 -13.60 3.55
CA PRO A 141 17.89 -13.19 3.25
C PRO A 141 17.98 -12.00 2.30
N SER A 142 16.88 -11.62 1.65
CA SER A 142 16.82 -10.45 0.77
C SER A 142 16.73 -9.12 1.52
N ILE A 143 16.50 -9.15 2.83
CA ILE A 143 16.42 -7.98 3.70
C ILE A 143 17.72 -7.90 4.52
N PRO A 144 18.62 -6.94 4.22
CA PRO A 144 19.87 -6.79 4.96
C PRO A 144 19.63 -6.47 6.43
N ALA A 145 20.53 -6.93 7.32
CA ALA A 145 20.44 -6.67 8.75
C ALA A 145 20.54 -5.18 9.14
N SER A 146 21.02 -4.33 8.24
CA SER A 146 21.08 -2.87 8.44
C SER A 146 19.73 -2.18 8.21
N VAL A 147 18.81 -2.81 7.48
CA VAL A 147 17.48 -2.29 7.20
C VAL A 147 16.56 -2.57 8.37
N ASP A 148 15.84 -1.56 8.83
CA ASP A 148 14.79 -1.73 9.84
C ASP A 148 13.53 -2.29 9.18
N MET A 149 13.18 -3.54 9.51
CA MET A 149 11.96 -4.16 9.05
C MET A 149 10.92 -4.24 10.17
N SER A 150 9.73 -3.74 9.87
CA SER A 150 8.55 -3.86 10.72
C SER A 150 7.45 -4.70 10.07
N LEU A 151 6.66 -5.39 10.89
CA LEU A 151 5.46 -6.10 10.43
C LEU A 151 4.20 -5.25 10.70
N THR A 152 3.46 -4.96 9.64
CA THR A 152 2.16 -4.28 9.72
C THR A 152 1.05 -5.31 9.96
N LEU A 153 0.54 -5.35 11.19
CA LEU A 153 -0.67 -6.10 11.55
C LEU A 153 -1.78 -5.11 11.92
N VAL A 154 -2.87 -5.11 11.16
CA VAL A 154 -4.01 -4.22 11.46
C VAL A 154 -4.68 -4.58 12.80
N GLY A 155 -4.55 -5.82 13.27
CA GLY A 155 -5.15 -6.28 14.51
C GLY A 155 -4.67 -5.53 15.77
N THR A 156 -3.53 -4.85 15.70
CA THR A 156 -2.97 -4.11 16.83
C THR A 156 -3.86 -2.93 17.25
N VAL A 157 -4.65 -2.38 16.32
CA VAL A 157 -5.61 -1.28 16.61
C VAL A 157 -6.78 -1.72 17.48
N PHE A 158 -6.96 -3.02 17.72
CA PHE A 158 -7.93 -3.53 18.67
C PHE A 158 -7.34 -3.72 20.07
N ASN A 159 -6.02 -3.57 20.24
CA ASN A 159 -5.28 -3.85 21.47
C ASN A 159 -4.32 -2.70 21.84
N GLN A 160 -3.05 -2.76 21.42
CA GLN A 160 -2.04 -1.78 21.82
C GLN A 160 -2.16 -0.42 21.10
N ASP A 161 -2.69 -0.39 19.88
CA ASP A 161 -2.74 0.80 19.02
C ASP A 161 -4.17 1.37 18.95
N LYS A 162 -4.97 1.22 20.03
CA LYS A 162 -6.39 1.57 20.07
C LYS A 162 -6.66 3.04 19.78
N ASP A 163 -5.89 3.94 20.39
CA ASP A 163 -6.11 5.39 20.24
C ASP A 163 -5.80 5.85 18.82
N PHE A 164 -4.74 5.30 18.22
CA PHE A 164 -4.44 5.50 16.80
C PHE A 164 -5.60 5.03 15.93
N GLY A 165 -6.11 3.81 16.17
CA GLY A 165 -7.26 3.28 15.46
C GLY A 165 -8.48 4.17 15.59
N TYR A 166 -8.81 4.60 16.80
CA TYR A 166 -9.95 5.47 17.10
C TYR A 166 -9.88 6.80 16.33
N ALA A 167 -8.73 7.48 16.36
CA ALA A 167 -8.53 8.73 15.64
C ALA A 167 -8.64 8.54 14.13
N TRP A 168 -7.96 7.54 13.58
CA TRP A 168 -7.93 7.29 12.13
C TRP A 168 -9.26 6.83 11.57
N PHE A 169 -10.07 6.06 12.30
CA PHE A 169 -11.40 5.69 11.82
C PHE A 169 -12.33 6.90 11.65
N ARG A 170 -12.26 7.89 12.56
CA ARG A 170 -13.01 9.15 12.42
C ARG A 170 -12.51 9.96 11.23
N LEU A 171 -11.19 10.00 11.02
CA LEU A 171 -10.63 10.68 9.85
C LEU A 171 -11.01 9.98 8.55
N PHE A 172 -11.10 8.65 8.50
CA PHE A 172 -11.59 7.94 7.33
C PHE A 172 -13.06 8.25 7.05
N GLU A 173 -13.90 8.31 8.08
CA GLU A 173 -15.30 8.74 7.93
C GLU A 173 -15.37 10.13 7.30
N GLN A 174 -14.61 11.09 7.84
CA GLN A 174 -14.53 12.44 7.29
C GLN A 174 -14.01 12.42 5.85
N GLY A 175 -13.00 11.61 5.54
CA GLY A 175 -12.44 11.53 4.20
C GLY A 175 -13.34 10.92 3.16
N LEU A 176 -14.20 9.98 3.55
CA LEU A 176 -15.25 9.45 2.69
C LEU A 176 -16.33 10.53 2.44
N LYS A 177 -16.73 11.28 3.48
CA LYS A 177 -17.69 12.38 3.35
C LYS A 177 -17.18 13.49 2.44
N ASP A 178 -15.92 13.89 2.61
CA ASP A 178 -15.29 14.97 1.84
C ASP A 178 -14.80 14.52 0.45
N GLY A 179 -14.80 13.22 0.18
CA GLY A 179 -14.40 12.64 -1.10
C GLY A 179 -12.89 12.57 -1.37
N TRP A 180 -12.04 12.94 -0.40
CA TRP A 180 -10.59 12.81 -0.56
C TRP A 180 -10.11 11.36 -0.36
N LEU A 181 -10.83 10.55 0.42
CA LEU A 181 -10.60 9.11 0.53
C LEU A 181 -11.59 8.39 -0.38
N LYS A 182 -11.09 7.72 -1.42
CA LYS A 182 -11.92 7.00 -2.39
C LYS A 182 -11.84 5.49 -2.14
N ALA A 183 -12.99 4.83 -2.26
CA ALA A 183 -13.05 3.38 -2.19
C ALA A 183 -12.19 2.75 -3.31
N HIS A 184 -11.57 1.61 -2.99
CA HIS A 184 -10.94 0.77 -3.99
C HIS A 184 -12.01 0.24 -4.98
N PRO A 185 -11.68 0.05 -6.28
CA PRO A 185 -12.65 -0.51 -7.21
C PRO A 185 -13.11 -1.88 -6.72
N TYR A 186 -14.37 -2.20 -7.01
CA TYR A 186 -14.99 -3.43 -6.57
C TYR A 186 -15.95 -3.97 -7.61
N GLU A 187 -16.14 -5.28 -7.54
CA GLU A 187 -17.13 -6.02 -8.32
C GLU A 187 -18.10 -6.68 -7.33
N VAL A 188 -19.39 -6.40 -7.49
CA VAL A 188 -20.43 -7.07 -6.71
C VAL A 188 -20.68 -8.44 -7.36
N MET A 189 -20.33 -9.50 -6.65
CA MET A 189 -20.52 -10.86 -7.12
C MET A 189 -22.02 -11.22 -7.09
N PRO A 190 -22.55 -11.84 -8.17
CA PRO A 190 -23.95 -12.23 -8.21
C PRO A 190 -24.29 -13.33 -7.20
N GLY A 191 -25.55 -13.38 -6.76
CA GLY A 191 -26.09 -14.45 -5.91
C GLY A 191 -25.72 -14.36 -4.43
N GLY A 192 -25.28 -13.19 -3.96
CA GLY A 192 -24.91 -12.98 -2.56
C GLY A 192 -23.81 -13.93 -2.10
N LEU A 193 -24.01 -14.62 -0.97
CA LEU A 193 -23.03 -15.56 -0.42
C LEU A 193 -22.75 -16.77 -1.34
N ASN A 194 -23.65 -17.11 -2.27
CA ASN A 194 -23.44 -18.21 -3.21
C ASN A 194 -22.27 -17.94 -4.19
N GLY A 195 -21.89 -16.67 -4.38
CA GLY A 195 -20.76 -16.29 -5.23
C GLY A 195 -19.38 -16.51 -4.61
N ILE A 196 -19.29 -16.86 -3.31
CA ILE A 196 -18.01 -16.91 -2.57
C ILE A 196 -17.03 -17.90 -3.21
N GLN A 197 -17.48 -19.09 -3.57
CA GLN A 197 -16.59 -20.11 -4.14
C GLN A 197 -15.95 -19.64 -5.44
N GLN A 198 -16.72 -19.05 -6.36
CA GLN A 198 -16.20 -18.53 -7.61
C GLN A 198 -15.20 -17.39 -7.37
N ALA A 199 -15.51 -16.47 -6.47
CA ALA A 199 -14.61 -15.35 -6.14
C ALA A 199 -13.29 -15.83 -5.53
N LEU A 200 -13.32 -16.83 -4.64
CA LEU A 200 -12.11 -17.44 -4.08
C LEU A 200 -11.27 -18.14 -5.16
N SER A 201 -11.91 -18.88 -6.07
CA SER A 201 -11.21 -19.46 -7.24
C SER A 201 -10.57 -18.38 -8.11
N ASN A 202 -11.29 -17.29 -8.39
CA ASN A 202 -10.75 -16.16 -9.17
C ASN A 202 -9.53 -15.50 -8.48
N LEU A 203 -9.56 -15.36 -7.15
CA LEU A 203 -8.43 -14.85 -6.38
C LEU A 203 -7.23 -15.80 -6.46
N LYS A 204 -7.45 -17.11 -6.28
CA LYS A 204 -6.41 -18.13 -6.36
C LYS A 204 -5.76 -18.17 -7.76
N GLU A 205 -6.55 -18.00 -8.80
CA GLU A 205 -6.10 -17.98 -10.20
C GLU A 205 -5.50 -16.63 -10.64
N GLY A 206 -5.46 -15.62 -9.75
CA GLY A 206 -4.88 -14.31 -10.04
C GLY A 206 -5.68 -13.50 -11.08
N LYS A 207 -6.99 -13.78 -11.21
CA LYS A 207 -7.90 -13.06 -12.12
C LYS A 207 -8.24 -11.66 -11.62
N ALA A 208 -8.29 -11.47 -10.30
CA ALA A 208 -8.52 -10.15 -9.72
C ALA A 208 -7.35 -9.21 -10.03
N SER A 209 -7.66 -8.01 -10.53
CA SER A 209 -6.67 -6.96 -10.74
C SER A 209 -7.30 -5.61 -10.46
N ALA A 210 -6.73 -4.87 -9.50
CA ALA A 210 -7.26 -3.58 -9.04
C ALA A 210 -8.76 -3.60 -8.72
N THR A 211 -9.26 -4.73 -8.19
CA THR A 211 -10.67 -4.90 -7.82
C THR A 211 -10.80 -5.73 -6.55
N LYS A 212 -11.85 -5.45 -5.77
CA LYS A 212 -12.29 -6.25 -4.63
C LYS A 212 -13.62 -6.93 -4.96
N TYR A 213 -13.70 -8.24 -4.76
CA TYR A 213 -14.98 -8.94 -4.78
C TYR A 213 -15.79 -8.62 -3.52
N VAL A 214 -17.03 -8.16 -3.73
CA VAL A 214 -17.98 -7.77 -2.68
C VAL A 214 -19.26 -8.60 -2.84
N PHE A 215 -19.88 -8.98 -1.73
CA PHE A 215 -21.09 -9.80 -1.73
C PHE A 215 -22.19 -9.06 -0.99
N ARG A 216 -23.37 -8.95 -1.60
CA ARG A 216 -24.56 -8.42 -0.93
C ARG A 216 -25.30 -9.58 -0.28
N ILE A 217 -25.21 -9.67 1.05
CA ILE A 217 -25.78 -10.79 1.81
C ILE A 217 -27.28 -10.93 1.53
N ALA A 218 -28.02 -9.81 1.43
CA ALA A 218 -29.46 -9.80 1.15
C ALA A 218 -29.84 -10.39 -0.22
N GLU A 219 -28.90 -10.52 -1.16
CA GLU A 219 -29.13 -11.13 -2.49
C GLU A 219 -28.88 -12.64 -2.49
N THR A 220 -28.63 -13.26 -1.32
CA THR A 220 -28.47 -14.71 -1.21
C THR A 220 -29.84 -15.38 -1.26
N GLU A 221 -30.04 -16.24 -2.26
CA GLU A 221 -31.25 -17.07 -2.35
C GLU A 221 -31.45 -17.84 -1.04
N ARG A 222 -32.68 -17.85 -0.51
CA ARG A 222 -33.11 -18.50 0.75
C ARG A 222 -32.76 -17.77 2.06
N LEU A 223 -32.22 -16.54 2.03
CA LEU A 223 -32.15 -15.66 3.21
C LEU A 223 -33.35 -14.72 3.37
N SER A 224 -34.20 -14.59 2.34
CA SER A 224 -35.49 -13.91 2.43
C SER A 224 -36.49 -14.79 3.21
N LYS A 225 -36.59 -14.56 4.51
CA LYS A 225 -37.76 -14.92 5.31
C LYS A 225 -38.84 -13.86 5.19
#